data_AF-A0A938AZI8-F1
#
_entry.id   AF-A0A938AZI8-F1
#
_cell.length_a   1.000
_cell.length_b   1.000
_cell.length_c   1.000
_cell.angle_alpha   90.00
_cell.angle_beta   90.00
_cell.angle_gamma   90.00
#
_symmetry.space_group_name_H-M   'P 1'
#
loop_
_entity.id
_entity.type
_entity.pdbx_description
1 polymer ?
#
loop_
_entity_poly.entity_id
_entity_poly.type
_entity_poly.pdbx_seq_one_letter_code
_entity_poly.pdbx_strand_id
1 'polypeptide(L)'
;MTGSPFFNSAKTGFFISPTRGKITVEEMVEELVRFMREEQDYFYSLVIGTDSKSGKPDAREKINFVTAVVIHRKGKGGRYFWQKNKVEKIGSLRDKIYNETLLSLQLA
;
A
#
# COMPACT_ATOMS: atom_id res chain seq x y z
N MET A 1 1.36 4.84 23.53
CA MET A 1 2.14 5.69 22.61
C MET A 1 3.41 4.95 22.24
N THR A 2 3.42 4.20 21.15
CA THR A 2 4.64 3.52 20.65
C THR A 2 4.70 3.79 19.15
N GLY A 3 5.16 4.99 18.79
CA GLY A 3 5.49 5.30 17.40
C GLY A 3 6.78 4.57 17.04
N SER A 4 6.73 3.75 16.00
CA SER A 4 7.90 3.08 15.44
C SER A 4 8.88 4.14 14.88
N PRO A 5 10.20 4.05 15.14
CA PRO A 5 11.14 5.12 14.80
C PRO A 5 11.56 5.15 13.32
N PHE A 6 11.05 4.24 12.49
CA PHE A 6 11.56 4.04 11.13
C PHE A 6 10.90 4.92 10.07
N PHE A 7 9.78 5.57 10.39
CA PHE A 7 9.02 6.36 9.43
C PHE A 7 9.27 7.85 9.61
N ASN A 8 10.49 8.30 9.29
CA ASN A 8 10.73 9.72 9.13
C ASN A 8 11.03 10.00 7.65
N SER A 9 10.09 10.71 7.00
CA SER A 9 10.14 11.15 5.60
C SER A 9 9.67 10.14 4.54
N ALA A 10 8.42 9.68 4.60
CA ALA A 10 7.66 9.47 3.37
C ALA A 10 6.56 10.53 3.30
N LYS A 11 6.51 11.25 2.18
CA LYS A 11 5.46 12.23 1.86
C LYS A 11 4.08 11.67 2.20
N THR A 12 3.24 12.53 2.76
CA THR A 12 1.82 12.39 3.09
C THR A 12 0.99 11.92 1.88
N GLY A 13 1.15 10.66 1.51
CA GLY A 13 0.34 9.97 0.51
C GLY A 13 -0.81 9.27 1.21
N PHE A 14 -2.03 9.47 0.71
CA PHE A 14 -3.21 8.82 1.26
C PHE A 14 -3.72 7.75 0.31
N PHE A 15 -4.07 6.60 0.87
CA PHE A 15 -4.77 5.53 0.19
C PHE A 15 -6.26 5.57 0.53
N ILE A 16 -7.08 5.04 -0.37
CA ILE A 16 -8.50 4.84 -0.18
C ILE A 16 -8.73 3.36 0.07
N SER A 17 -9.27 3.05 1.24
CA SER A 17 -9.87 1.78 1.59
C SER A 17 -11.38 1.83 1.31
N PRO A 18 -11.98 0.80 0.68
CA PRO A 18 -13.43 0.69 0.52
C PRO A 18 -14.18 0.67 1.86
N THR A 19 -13.56 0.15 2.91
CA THR A 19 -14.20 -0.04 4.23
C THR A 19 -13.98 1.14 5.16
N ARG A 20 -12.85 1.85 5.04
CA ARG A 20 -12.44 2.91 5.99
C ARG A 20 -12.28 4.28 5.35
N GLY A 21 -12.43 4.39 4.04
CA GLY A 21 -12.21 5.65 3.33
C GLY A 21 -10.72 6.00 3.27
N LYS A 22 -10.38 7.26 3.52
CA LYS A 22 -9.02 7.78 3.35
C LYS A 22 -8.14 7.40 4.54
N ILE A 23 -7.07 6.66 4.27
CA ILE A 23 -6.09 6.19 5.25
C ILE A 23 -4.67 6.58 4.82
N THR A 24 -3.74 6.69 5.75
CA THR A 24 -2.32 6.92 5.44
C THR A 24 -1.62 5.62 5.02
N VAL A 25 -0.36 5.74 4.59
CA VAL A 25 0.46 4.55 4.25
C VAL A 25 0.71 3.70 5.49
N GLU A 26 0.94 4.34 6.64
CA GLU A 26 1.22 3.67 7.91
C GLU A 26 -0.03 2.89 8.37
N GLU A 27 -1.21 3.54 8.32
CA GLU A 27 -2.47 2.89 8.65
C GLU A 27 -2.79 1.72 7.70
N MET A 28 -2.43 1.85 6.42
CA MET A 28 -2.56 0.76 5.45
C MET A 28 -1.67 -0.43 5.83
N VAL A 29 -0.40 -0.20 6.18
CA VAL A 29 0.53 -1.26 6.59
C VAL A 29 0.04 -1.94 7.86
N GLU A 30 -0.44 -1.18 8.85
CA GLU A 30 -1.04 -1.73 10.06
C GLU A 30 -2.27 -2.60 9.76
N GLU A 31 -3.12 -2.20 8.82
CA GLU A 31 -4.24 -3.00 8.32
C GLU A 31 -3.78 -4.30 7.64
N LEU A 32 -2.73 -4.25 6.82
CA LEU A 32 -2.16 -5.44 6.17
C LEU A 32 -1.66 -6.43 7.21
N VAL A 33 -0.87 -5.95 8.18
CA VAL A 33 -0.33 -6.77 9.26
C VAL A 33 -1.46 -7.35 10.10
N ARG A 34 -2.49 -6.56 10.43
CA ARG A 34 -3.67 -7.05 11.16
C ARG A 34 -4.39 -8.16 10.40
N PHE A 35 -4.61 -7.98 9.09
CA PHE A 35 -5.26 -8.99 8.24
C PHE A 35 -4.44 -10.29 8.12
N MET A 36 -3.11 -10.20 8.13
CA MET A 36 -2.23 -11.37 8.18
C MET A 36 -2.25 -12.06 9.55
N ARG A 37 -2.29 -11.28 10.64
CA ARG A 37 -2.35 -11.82 12.01
C ARG A 37 -3.66 -12.51 12.36
N GLU A 38 -4.77 -12.12 11.72
CA GLU A 38 -6.09 -12.75 11.93
C GLU A 38 -6.03 -14.27 11.69
N GLU A 39 -5.32 -14.76 10.67
CA GLU A 39 -5.13 -16.19 10.44
C GLU A 39 -3.79 -16.47 9.72
N GLN A 40 -2.73 -16.63 10.53
CA GLN A 40 -1.34 -16.73 10.07
C GLN A 40 -1.02 -18.01 9.27
N ASP A 41 -1.84 -19.06 9.40
CA ASP A 41 -1.63 -20.36 8.74
C ASP A 41 -1.95 -20.34 7.23
N TYR A 42 -2.44 -19.21 6.72
CA TYR A 42 -2.83 -19.08 5.32
C TYR A 42 -1.74 -18.42 4.50
N PHE A 43 -1.72 -18.76 3.21
CA PHE A 43 -0.85 -18.09 2.25
C PHE A 43 -1.43 -16.75 1.82
N TYR A 44 -0.61 -15.71 1.92
CA TYR A 44 -0.95 -14.35 1.52
C TYR A 44 -0.15 -13.94 0.27
N SER A 45 -0.81 -13.24 -0.65
CA SER A 45 -0.19 -12.63 -1.82
C SER A 45 -0.44 -11.13 -1.78
N LEU A 46 0.64 -10.34 -1.81
CA LEU A 46 0.57 -8.88 -1.85
C LEU A 46 0.91 -8.40 -3.26
N VAL A 47 -0.08 -7.86 -3.96
CA VAL A 47 0.05 -7.34 -5.32
C VAL A 47 0.04 -5.82 -5.27
N ILE A 48 1.09 -5.20 -5.81
CA ILE A 48 1.20 -3.74 -5.93
C ILE A 48 1.38 -3.41 -7.40
N GLY A 49 0.35 -2.78 -7.97
CA GLY A 49 0.31 -2.36 -9.37
C GLY A 49 0.07 -0.86 -9.47
N THR A 50 0.71 -0.22 -10.45
CA THR A 50 0.46 1.19 -10.74
C THR A 50 0.25 1.37 -12.22
N ASP A 51 -0.87 1.98 -12.57
CA ASP A 51 -1.21 2.35 -13.94
C ASP A 51 -1.00 3.84 -14.13
N SER A 52 -0.24 4.22 -15.15
CA SER A 52 -0.06 5.62 -15.54
C SER A 52 -1.04 5.94 -16.66
N LYS A 53 -2.04 6.80 -16.40
CA LYS A 53 -2.80 7.39 -17.51
C LYS A 53 -1.96 8.46 -18.17
N SER A 54 -1.37 8.15 -19.32
CA SER A 54 -0.84 9.12 -20.26
C SER A 54 -2.02 9.85 -20.92
N GLY A 55 -2.30 11.07 -20.47
CA GLY A 55 -3.05 12.04 -21.28
C GLY A 55 -2.27 12.35 -22.56
N LYS A 56 -2.98 12.73 -23.63
CA LYS A 56 -2.44 12.98 -24.98
C LYS A 56 -1.20 13.91 -24.95
N PRO A 57 -0.29 13.82 -25.95
CA PRO A 57 1.03 14.44 -25.89
C PRO A 57 1.05 15.97 -26.14
N ASP A 58 -0.07 16.67 -26.00
CA ASP A 58 -0.12 18.12 -26.16
C ASP A 58 -0.53 18.79 -24.85
N ALA A 59 0.37 19.66 -24.36
CA ALA A 59 0.21 20.61 -23.27
C ALA A 59 0.09 20.06 -21.83
N ARG A 60 1.20 20.10 -21.07
CA ARG A 60 1.25 20.36 -19.61
C ARG A 60 0.40 19.46 -18.67
N GLU A 61 -0.04 18.28 -19.10
CA GLU A 61 -0.84 17.40 -18.24
C GLU A 61 0.03 16.52 -17.33
N LYS A 62 -0.09 16.75 -16.02
CA LYS A 62 0.56 15.97 -14.97
C LYS A 62 0.14 14.50 -15.10
N ILE A 63 1.09 13.59 -15.30
CA ILE A 63 0.82 12.14 -15.35
C ILE A 63 0.10 11.74 -14.06
N ASN A 64 -1.12 11.21 -14.20
CA ASN A 64 -1.88 10.69 -13.07
C ASN A 64 -1.53 9.21 -12.93
N PHE A 65 -0.81 8.88 -11.88
CA PHE A 65 -0.52 7.49 -11.49
C PHE A 65 -1.62 7.02 -10.55
N VAL A 66 -2.24 5.88 -10.88
CA VAL A 66 -3.16 5.17 -10.00
C VAL A 66 -2.45 3.96 -9.46
N THR A 67 -2.15 3.95 -8.16
CA THR A 67 -1.53 2.79 -7.50
C THR A 67 -2.58 2.01 -6.76
N ALA A 68 -2.65 0.70 -7.01
CA ALA A 68 -3.45 -0.27 -6.28
C ALA A 68 -2.54 -1.21 -5.49
N VAL A 69 -2.87 -1.40 -4.21
CA VAL A 69 -2.26 -2.35 -3.28
C VAL A 69 -3.34 -3.35 -2.91
N VAL A 70 -3.13 -4.63 -3.20
CA VAL A 70 -4.10 -5.69 -2.97
C VAL A 70 -3.44 -6.78 -2.15
N ILE A 71 -4.04 -7.16 -1.04
CA ILE A 71 -3.65 -8.34 -0.27
C ILE A 71 -4.72 -9.41 -0.45
N HIS A 72 -4.30 -10.58 -0.92
CA HIS A 72 -5.17 -11.72 -1.13
C HIS A 72 -4.75 -12.87 -0.22
N ARG A 73 -5.70 -13.37 0.57
CA ARG A 73 -5.55 -14.54 1.41
C ARG A 73 -6.15 -15.74 0.69
N LYS A 74 -5.31 -16.72 0.37
CA LYS A 74 -5.70 -17.86 -0.48
C LYS A 74 -6.90 -18.61 0.13
N GLY A 75 -8.03 -18.61 -0.56
CA GLY A 75 -9.25 -19.31 -0.15
C GLY A 75 -10.19 -18.54 0.78
N LYS A 76 -9.84 -17.32 1.22
CA LYS A 76 -10.64 -16.51 2.16
C LYS A 76 -10.88 -15.05 1.70
N GLY A 77 -10.54 -14.72 0.46
CA GLY A 77 -10.75 -13.38 -0.10
C GLY A 77 -9.58 -12.43 0.14
N GLY A 78 -9.79 -11.13 0.02
CA GLY A 78 -8.72 -10.15 0.10
C GLY A 78 -9.18 -8.73 0.40
N ARG A 79 -8.22 -7.84 0.65
CA ARG A 79 -8.44 -6.41 0.83
C ARG A 79 -7.67 -5.64 -0.24
N TYR A 80 -8.17 -4.48 -0.62
CA TYR A 80 -7.48 -3.61 -1.56
C TYR A 80 -7.54 -2.15 -1.12
N PHE A 81 -6.51 -1.43 -1.53
CA PHE A 81 -6.29 -0.02 -1.26
C PHE A 81 -5.83 0.62 -2.55
N TRP A 82 -6.26 1.85 -2.83
CA TRP A 82 -5.81 2.54 -4.03
C TRP A 82 -5.59 4.02 -3.79
N GLN A 83 -4.70 4.63 -4.56
CA GLN A 83 -4.44 6.07 -4.52
C GLN A 83 -4.25 6.63 -5.92
N LYS A 84 -4.56 7.91 -6.09
CA LYS A 84 -4.29 8.69 -7.30
C LYS A 84 -3.25 9.75 -6.96
N ASN A 85 -2.02 9.59 -7.43
CA ASN A 85 -0.92 10.53 -7.19
C ASN A 85 -0.26 11.01 -8.49
N LYS A 86 0.42 12.15 -8.42
CA LYS A 86 1.06 12.83 -9.56
C LYS A 86 2.60 12.69 -9.60
N VAL A 87 3.21 11.81 -8.81
CA VAL A 87 4.69 11.79 -8.60
C VAL A 87 5.30 10.38 -8.48
N GLU A 88 6.59 10.30 -8.80
CA GLU A 88 7.42 9.20 -9.32
C GLU A 88 7.87 8.06 -8.37
N LYS A 89 8.23 6.94 -9.03
CA LYS A 89 8.92 5.70 -8.60
C LYS A 89 8.19 4.81 -7.59
N ILE A 90 7.53 3.79 -8.14
CA ILE A 90 6.75 2.74 -7.46
C ILE A 90 7.63 1.66 -6.82
N GLY A 91 8.83 1.41 -7.38
CA GLY A 91 9.73 0.35 -6.88
C GLY A 91 10.03 0.50 -5.39
N SER A 92 10.33 1.72 -4.94
CA SER A 92 10.61 1.99 -3.53
C SER A 92 9.41 1.80 -2.61
N LEU A 93 8.18 1.97 -3.10
CA LEU A 93 6.97 1.78 -2.30
C LEU A 93 6.68 0.29 -2.08
N ARG A 94 6.82 -0.53 -3.14
CA ARG A 94 6.66 -1.98 -3.03
C ARG A 94 7.63 -2.55 -2.01
N ASP A 95 8.92 -2.26 -2.18
CA ASP A 95 9.96 -2.83 -1.32
C ASP A 95 9.80 -2.39 0.13
N LYS A 96 9.37 -1.14 0.37
CA LYS A 96 9.04 -0.64 1.72
C LYS A 96 7.87 -1.39 2.35
N ILE A 97 6.73 -1.50 1.67
CA ILE A 97 5.54 -2.18 2.22
C ILE A 97 5.87 -3.65 2.52
N TYR A 98 6.58 -4.31 1.60
CA TYR A 98 7.02 -5.69 1.80
C TYR A 98 7.92 -5.84 3.03
N ASN A 99 8.99 -5.04 3.11
CA ASN A 99 9.94 -5.10 4.23
C ASN A 99 9.28 -4.79 5.57
N GLU A 100 8.42 -3.77 5.65
CA GLU A 100 7.75 -3.40 6.89
C GLU A 100 6.74 -4.44 7.34
N THR A 101 5.99 -5.02 6.41
CA THR A 101 5.03 -6.07 6.73
C THR A 101 5.76 -7.32 7.22
N LEU A 102 6.83 -7.74 6.54
CA LEU A 102 7.69 -8.86 6.95
C LEU A 102 8.34 -8.60 8.32
N LEU A 103 8.91 -7.42 8.53
CA LEU A 103 9.53 -7.07 9.81
C LEU A 103 8.51 -7.04 10.95
N SER A 104 7.31 -6.51 10.70
CA SER A 104 6.21 -6.48 11.68
C SER A 104 5.63 -7.85 11.99
N LEU A 105 5.81 -8.83 11.10
CA LEU A 105 5.51 -10.24 11.35
C LEU A 105 6.64 -10.93 12.13
N GLN A 106 7.91 -10.63 11.82
CA GLN A 106 9.06 -11.25 12.49
C GLN A 106 9.31 -10.76 13.91
N LEU A 107 8.99 -9.49 14.20
CA LEU A 107 9.16 -8.90 15.53
C LEU A 107 7.99 -9.19 16.49
N ALA A 108 6.95 -9.90 16.03
CA ALA A 108 5.78 -10.27 16.80
C ALA A 108 5.86 -11.72 17.26
#